data_AF-A0A0A1US05-F1
#
_entry.id   AF-A0A0A1US05-F1
#
_cell.length_a   1.000
_cell.length_b   1.000
_cell.length_c   1.000
_cell.angle_alpha   90.00
_cell.angle_beta   90.00
_cell.angle_gamma   90.00
#
_symmetry.space_group_name_H-M   'P 1'
#
loop_
_entity.id
_entity.type
_entity.pdbx_description
1 polymer ?
#
loop_
_entity_poly.entity_id
_entity_poly.type
_entity_poly.pdbx_seq_one_letter_code
_entity_poly.pdbx_strand_id
1 'polypeptide(L)'
;MTPAVRWQKALAWSSQCILLAAGSGILFKVSCGVFDPVTPDYTRLKSATNIKDSELWIQIGQVPWATKYCNWYYQYMAYPIQALAAAAALWEYTLTDWETYLSVDESVRKQITIYKKGSESTYDPLPMPVHLLISSRAKNGGMAKKFADWLTSRAGQEVVEQFRKNGQQVYTPALTI
;
A
#
# COMPACT_ATOMS: atom_id res chain seq x y z
N MET A 1 20.51 -25.52 -15.83
CA MET A 1 19.07 -25.31 -16.13
C MET A 1 18.36 -24.95 -14.83
N THR A 2 18.04 -23.67 -14.63
CA THR A 2 17.33 -23.17 -13.46
C THR A 2 15.83 -23.49 -13.62
N PRO A 3 15.15 -24.15 -12.66
CA PRO A 3 13.74 -24.44 -12.83
C PRO A 3 12.96 -23.13 -12.72
N ALA A 4 12.19 -22.82 -13.76
CA ALA A 4 11.29 -21.68 -13.82
C ALA A 4 10.33 -21.71 -12.61
N VAL A 5 10.27 -20.61 -11.87
CA VAL A 5 9.28 -20.40 -10.82
C VAL A 5 7.90 -20.39 -11.47
N ARG A 6 7.10 -21.42 -11.20
CA ARG A 6 5.71 -21.49 -11.67
C ARG A 6 4.86 -20.67 -10.72
N TRP A 7 4.51 -19.45 -11.13
CA TRP A 7 3.67 -18.53 -10.38
C TRP A 7 2.21 -18.96 -10.47
N GLN A 8 1.59 -19.33 -9.36
CA GLN A 8 0.12 -19.30 -9.26
C GLN A 8 -0.24 -17.93 -8.68
N LYS A 9 -0.63 -17.00 -9.56
CA LYS A 9 -1.18 -15.70 -9.16
C LYS A 9 -2.63 -15.91 -8.79
N ALA A 10 -2.95 -15.80 -7.51
CA ALA A 10 -4.33 -15.65 -7.05
C ALA A 10 -4.48 -14.24 -6.49
N LEU A 11 -5.43 -13.49 -7.03
CA LEU A 11 -5.92 -12.26 -6.40
C LEU A 11 -6.56 -12.65 -5.08
N ALA A 12 -6.13 -12.00 -4.00
CA ALA A 12 -6.55 -12.34 -2.65
C ALA A 12 -7.50 -11.28 -2.09
N TRP A 13 -7.23 -9.99 -2.28
CA TRP A 13 -8.13 -8.85 -1.94
C TRP A 13 -7.53 -7.53 -2.44
N SER A 14 -8.22 -6.39 -2.24
CA SER A 14 -7.70 -5.05 -2.54
C SER A 14 -7.74 -4.13 -1.32
N SER A 15 -6.72 -3.29 -1.18
CA SER A 15 -6.72 -2.12 -0.28
C SER A 15 -6.81 -0.85 -1.11
N GLN A 16 -7.56 0.14 -0.65
CA GLN A 16 -7.69 1.42 -1.35
C GLN A 16 -6.60 2.39 -0.88
N CYS A 17 -5.82 2.96 -1.81
CA CYS A 17 -5.02 4.14 -1.51
C CYS A 17 -5.90 5.38 -1.35
N ILE A 18 -5.42 6.33 -0.54
CA ILE A 18 -5.98 7.65 -0.41
C ILE A 18 -4.90 8.70 -0.70
N LEU A 19 -5.22 9.64 -1.59
CA LEU A 19 -4.52 10.92 -1.67
C LEU A 19 -5.11 11.86 -0.62
N LEU A 20 -4.24 12.34 0.24
CA LEU A 20 -4.57 13.20 1.37
C LEU A 20 -3.79 14.50 1.28
N ALA A 21 -4.33 15.57 1.84
CA ALA A 21 -3.55 16.75 2.22
C ALA A 21 -4.11 17.39 3.47
N ALA A 22 -3.22 17.96 4.27
CA ALA A 22 -3.58 18.92 5.29
C ALA A 22 -3.39 20.34 4.70
N GLY A 23 -4.46 21.04 4.32
CA GLY A 23 -4.43 22.48 3.96
C GLY A 23 -4.18 22.86 2.47
N SER A 24 -4.06 24.18 2.23
CA SER A 24 -3.96 24.83 0.91
C SER A 24 -2.51 25.08 0.42
N GLY A 25 -1.53 24.39 0.99
CA GLY A 25 -0.11 24.54 0.67
C GLY A 25 0.34 23.82 -0.61
N ILE A 26 1.59 24.08 -1.00
CA ILE A 26 2.30 23.45 -2.13
C ILE A 26 2.33 21.92 -1.97
N LEU A 27 2.34 21.20 -3.09
CA LEU A 27 2.40 19.74 -3.16
C LEU A 27 3.74 19.22 -2.59
N PHE A 28 3.74 18.76 -1.35
CA PHE A 28 4.86 18.05 -0.72
C PHE A 28 4.43 16.62 -0.39
N LYS A 29 5.31 15.62 -0.45
CA LYS A 29 4.93 14.21 -0.33
C LYS A 29 5.78 13.43 0.66
N VAL A 30 5.11 12.74 1.58
CA VAL A 30 5.68 11.69 2.45
C VAL A 30 5.46 10.31 1.82
N SER A 31 6.53 9.59 1.49
CA SER A 31 6.51 8.18 1.05
C SER A 31 7.32 7.33 2.02
N CYS A 32 6.69 6.37 2.69
CA CYS A 32 7.31 5.57 3.76
C CYS A 32 8.40 4.61 3.23
N GLY A 33 9.58 4.64 3.85
CA GLY A 33 10.64 3.65 3.71
C GLY A 33 10.90 2.94 5.05
N VAL A 34 11.06 1.62 5.03
CA VAL A 34 11.36 0.82 6.26
C VAL A 34 12.87 0.80 6.48
N PHE A 35 13.30 1.04 7.73
CA PHE A 35 14.71 0.93 8.17
C PHE A 35 14.97 -0.45 8.79
N ASP A 36 16.02 -1.16 8.32
CA ASP A 36 16.57 -2.35 8.97
C ASP A 36 17.95 -2.01 9.56
N PRO A 37 18.15 -2.04 10.89
CA PRO A 37 19.41 -1.68 11.53
C PRO A 37 20.52 -2.75 11.40
N VAL A 38 20.25 -3.94 10.85
CA VAL A 38 21.17 -5.10 10.96
C VAL A 38 22.04 -5.32 9.70
N THR A 39 21.73 -4.68 8.57
CA THR A 39 22.49 -4.86 7.31
C THR A 39 23.02 -3.54 6.75
N PRO A 40 24.36 -3.35 6.61
CA PRO A 40 24.94 -2.14 6.02
C PRO A 40 24.74 -2.03 4.51
N ASP A 41 24.12 -3.04 3.89
CA ASP A 41 23.82 -3.06 2.47
C ASP A 41 22.39 -2.55 2.23
N TYR A 42 22.28 -1.49 1.44
CA TYR A 42 21.08 -0.69 1.19
C TYR A 42 19.98 -1.47 0.42
N THR A 43 19.40 -2.53 0.98
CA THR A 43 18.09 -2.98 0.52
C THR A 43 17.06 -1.95 0.97
N ARG A 44 16.81 -0.94 0.13
CA ARG A 44 15.68 -0.01 0.28
C ARG A 44 14.38 -0.83 0.27
N LEU A 45 13.91 -1.24 1.44
CA LEU A 45 12.60 -1.85 1.61
C LEU A 45 11.55 -0.81 1.21
N LYS A 46 10.98 -0.97 0.01
CA LYS A 46 9.89 -0.11 -0.48
C LYS A 46 8.57 -0.64 0.07
N SER A 47 7.80 0.22 0.72
CA SER A 47 6.42 -0.10 1.09
C SER A 47 5.55 -0.27 -0.15
N ALA A 48 4.41 -0.97 -0.01
CA ALA A 48 3.42 -1.10 -1.08
C ALA A 48 2.96 0.29 -1.57
N THR A 49 2.75 1.23 -0.64
CA THR A 49 2.37 2.61 -0.93
C THR A 49 3.46 3.37 -1.68
N ASN A 50 4.75 3.14 -1.39
CA ASN A 50 5.86 3.73 -2.13
C ASN A 50 5.97 3.16 -3.55
N ILE A 51 5.77 1.85 -3.71
CA ILE A 51 5.68 1.22 -5.03
C ILE A 51 4.53 1.85 -5.83
N LYS A 52 3.38 2.02 -5.20
CA LYS A 52 2.19 2.60 -5.84
C LYS A 52 2.39 4.06 -6.22
N ASP A 53 2.98 4.84 -5.34
CA ASP A 53 3.35 6.23 -5.61
C ASP A 53 4.32 6.34 -6.80
N SER A 54 5.37 5.52 -6.78
CA SER A 54 6.35 5.48 -7.87
C SER A 54 5.69 5.13 -9.20
N GLU A 55 4.76 4.17 -9.19
CA GLU A 55 3.97 3.78 -10.36
C GLU A 55 3.18 4.97 -10.94
N LEU A 56 2.48 5.72 -10.08
CA LEU A 56 1.68 6.89 -10.50
C LEU A 56 2.55 7.99 -11.13
N TRP A 57 3.73 8.28 -10.57
CA TRP A 57 4.65 9.26 -11.15
C TRP A 57 5.18 8.82 -12.52
N ILE A 58 5.58 7.55 -12.63
CA ILE A 58 6.09 6.98 -13.88
C ILE A 58 5.01 7.02 -14.97
N GLN A 59 3.74 6.75 -14.63
CA GLN A 59 2.62 6.78 -15.58
C GLN A 59 2.42 8.16 -16.23
N ILE A 60 2.75 9.25 -15.54
CA ILE A 60 2.70 10.61 -16.08
C ILE A 60 4.05 11.11 -16.64
N GLY A 61 5.03 10.21 -16.79
CA GLY A 61 6.35 10.51 -17.34
C GLY A 61 7.26 11.27 -16.38
N GLN A 62 6.97 11.26 -15.07
CA GLN A 62 7.74 11.97 -14.05
C GLN A 62 8.48 10.98 -13.15
N VAL A 63 9.69 11.33 -12.75
CA VAL A 63 10.52 10.55 -11.82
C VAL A 63 11.22 11.52 -10.85
N PRO A 64 10.48 12.11 -9.89
CA PRO A 64 11.01 13.21 -9.07
C PRO A 64 12.23 12.81 -8.23
N TRP A 65 12.39 11.53 -7.91
CA TRP A 65 13.58 11.00 -7.22
C TRP A 65 14.83 10.86 -8.11
N ALA A 66 14.71 11.01 -9.44
CA ALA A 66 15.83 10.85 -10.37
C ALA A 66 16.70 12.11 -10.49
N THR A 67 16.21 13.27 -10.04
CA THR A 67 16.95 14.53 -10.09
C THR A 67 17.35 14.99 -8.68
N LYS A 68 18.62 15.40 -8.53
CA LYS A 68 19.17 15.84 -7.23
C LYS A 68 18.55 17.13 -6.69
N TYR A 69 17.86 17.90 -7.55
CA TYR A 69 17.33 19.23 -7.25
C TYR A 69 15.80 19.26 -7.03
N CYS A 70 15.18 18.11 -6.82
CA CYS A 70 13.74 18.04 -6.58
C CYS A 70 13.41 18.42 -5.13
N ASN A 71 13.27 19.71 -4.85
CA ASN A 71 13.02 20.20 -3.48
C ASN A 71 11.56 19.99 -3.01
N TRP A 72 10.66 19.58 -3.90
CA TRP A 72 9.23 19.41 -3.64
C TRP A 72 8.82 17.95 -3.41
N TYR A 73 9.73 16.99 -3.64
CA TYR A 73 9.47 15.56 -3.45
C TYR A 73 10.57 14.94 -2.61
N TYR A 74 10.20 14.24 -1.54
CA TYR A 74 11.14 13.51 -0.71
C TYR A 74 10.55 12.19 -0.21
N GLN A 75 11.41 11.29 0.25
CA GLN A 75 10.99 10.05 0.88
C GLN A 75 11.13 10.21 2.38
N TYR A 76 10.09 9.83 3.13
CA TYR A 76 10.10 9.90 4.58
C TYR A 76 10.38 8.50 5.14
N MET A 77 11.55 8.32 5.75
CA MET A 77 11.99 7.01 6.23
C MET A 77 11.41 6.70 7.62
N ALA A 78 10.10 6.45 7.67
CA ALA A 78 9.40 6.05 8.88
C ALA A 78 8.27 5.06 8.60
N TYR A 79 7.71 4.48 9.66
CA TYR A 79 6.54 3.61 9.54
C TYR A 79 5.31 4.39 9.02
N PRO A 80 4.35 3.71 8.34
CA PRO A 80 3.20 4.38 7.70
C PRO A 80 2.41 5.34 8.61
N ILE A 81 2.16 4.95 9.87
CA ILE A 81 1.43 5.78 10.85
C ILE A 81 2.21 7.07 11.16
N GLN A 82 3.53 6.97 11.39
CA GLN A 82 4.41 8.10 11.69
C GLN A 82 4.53 9.02 10.48
N ALA A 83 4.68 8.42 9.29
CA ALA A 83 4.70 9.11 8.01
C ALA A 83 3.42 9.93 7.78
N LEU A 84 2.24 9.37 8.05
CA LEU A 84 0.99 10.09 7.92
C LEU A 84 0.81 11.20 8.97
N ALA A 85 1.22 10.95 10.21
CA ALA A 85 1.20 11.97 11.26
C ALA A 85 2.14 13.15 10.96
N ALA A 86 3.33 12.88 10.43
CA ALA A 86 4.27 13.91 9.98
C ALA A 86 3.69 14.73 8.83
N ALA A 87 3.10 14.08 7.82
CA ALA A 87 2.45 14.78 6.71
C ALA A 87 1.32 15.72 7.20
N ALA A 88 0.53 15.28 8.18
CA ALA A 88 -0.50 16.10 8.79
C ALA A 88 0.09 17.31 9.52
N ALA A 89 1.12 17.12 10.33
CA ALA A 89 1.77 18.19 11.09
C ALA A 89 2.50 19.22 10.21
N LEU A 90 3.04 18.77 9.08
CA LEU A 90 3.77 19.60 8.12
C LEU A 90 2.89 20.21 7.04
N TRP A 91 1.58 19.95 7.05
CA TRP A 91 0.63 20.45 6.04
C TRP A 91 0.97 20.02 4.62
N GLU A 92 1.36 18.76 4.47
CA GLU A 92 1.80 18.17 3.20
C GLU A 92 0.76 17.25 2.58
N TYR A 93 0.92 17.01 1.28
CA TYR A 93 0.19 15.96 0.59
C TYR A 93 0.85 14.61 0.90
N THR A 94 0.08 13.53 0.84
CA THR A 94 0.68 12.19 0.89
C THR A 94 -0.24 11.18 0.22
N LEU A 95 0.37 10.11 -0.29
CA LEU A 95 -0.35 8.91 -0.63
C LEU A 95 -0.20 7.96 0.55
N THR A 96 -1.32 7.58 1.14
CA THR A 96 -1.38 6.56 2.19
C THR A 96 -2.39 5.50 1.80
N ASP A 97 -2.43 4.40 2.53
CA ASP A 97 -3.46 3.38 2.39
C ASP A 97 -4.60 3.59 3.41
N TRP A 98 -5.78 3.07 3.09
CA TRP A 98 -6.98 3.20 3.91
C TRP A 98 -6.79 2.63 5.33
N GLU A 99 -6.03 1.55 5.47
CA GLU A 99 -5.76 0.96 6.78
C GLU A 99 -4.91 1.89 7.65
N THR A 100 -3.83 2.46 7.10
CA THR A 100 -2.97 3.43 7.79
C THR A 100 -3.78 4.66 8.21
N TYR A 101 -4.64 5.19 7.33
CA TYR A 101 -5.54 6.29 7.69
C TYR A 101 -6.47 5.93 8.86
N LEU A 102 -7.01 4.71 8.91
CA LEU A 102 -7.82 4.24 10.03
C LEU A 102 -6.99 3.96 11.30
N SER A 103 -5.67 3.88 11.21
CA SER A 103 -4.76 3.53 12.30
C SER A 103 -4.21 4.72 13.05
N VAL A 104 -4.23 5.92 12.47
CA VAL A 104 -3.78 7.13 13.16
C VAL A 104 -4.87 7.67 14.10
N ASP A 105 -4.43 8.42 15.11
CA ASP A 105 -5.33 9.05 16.08
C ASP A 105 -6.35 9.98 15.40
N GLU A 106 -7.50 10.16 16.06
CA GLU A 106 -8.55 11.04 15.57
C GLU A 106 -8.07 12.50 15.42
N SER A 107 -7.16 12.95 16.29
CA SER A 107 -6.54 14.28 16.20
C SER A 107 -5.74 14.46 14.91
N VAL A 108 -5.04 13.42 14.44
CA VAL A 108 -4.33 13.42 13.15
C VAL A 108 -5.32 13.40 12.00
N ARG A 109 -6.36 12.55 12.06
CA ARG A 109 -7.40 12.49 11.00
C ARG A 109 -8.13 13.81 10.81
N LYS A 110 -8.37 14.58 11.88
CA LYS A 110 -9.02 15.90 11.81
C LYS A 110 -8.19 16.97 11.10
N GLN A 111 -6.88 16.78 11.02
CA GLN A 111 -5.96 17.66 10.28
C GLN A 111 -5.88 17.30 8.80
N ILE A 112 -6.42 16.14 8.41
CA ILE A 112 -6.27 15.55 7.09
C ILE A 112 -7.56 15.71 6.29
N THR A 113 -7.43 16.19 5.05
CA THR A 113 -8.48 16.16 4.03
C THR A 113 -8.22 15.03 3.05
N ILE A 114 -9.26 14.22 2.77
CA ILE A 114 -9.24 13.20 1.73
C ILE A 114 -9.57 13.84 0.37
N TYR A 115 -8.58 13.94 -0.52
CA TYR A 115 -8.78 14.47 -1.88
C TYR A 115 -9.26 13.40 -2.85
N LYS A 116 -8.72 12.20 -2.75
CA LYS A 116 -9.12 11.06 -3.58
C LYS A 116 -8.96 9.77 -2.80
N LYS A 117 -10.02 8.98 -2.71
CA LYS A 117 -9.98 7.59 -2.23
C LYS A 117 -10.14 6.67 -3.44
N GLY A 118 -9.37 5.59 -3.47
CA GLY A 118 -9.49 4.57 -4.50
C GLY A 118 -10.89 3.97 -4.52
N SER A 119 -11.33 3.57 -5.72
CA SER A 119 -12.60 2.93 -5.98
C SER A 119 -12.40 1.61 -6.71
N GLU A 120 -13.42 0.77 -6.76
CA GLU A 120 -13.37 -0.52 -7.48
C GLU A 120 -13.47 -0.34 -9.01
N SER A 121 -13.39 0.89 -9.53
CA SER A 121 -13.37 1.14 -10.97
C SER A 121 -12.06 0.62 -11.59
N THR A 122 -12.16 -0.06 -12.73
CA THR A 122 -11.01 -0.51 -13.52
C THR A 122 -10.16 0.64 -14.07
N TYR A 123 -10.71 1.86 -14.10
CA TYR A 123 -10.00 3.07 -14.49
C TYR A 123 -9.40 3.83 -13.31
N ASP A 124 -9.67 3.41 -12.08
CA ASP A 124 -9.08 4.02 -10.90
C ASP A 124 -7.64 3.51 -10.75
N PRO A 125 -6.63 4.40 -10.73
CA PRO A 125 -5.26 3.96 -10.58
C PRO A 125 -4.90 3.70 -9.12
N LEU A 126 -5.75 3.95 -8.12
CA LEU A 126 -5.43 3.84 -6.69
C LEU A 126 -5.66 2.49 -5.99
N PRO A 127 -6.41 1.51 -6.52
CA PRO A 127 -6.46 0.18 -5.91
C PRO A 127 -5.07 -0.46 -5.79
N MET A 128 -4.84 -1.11 -4.65
CA MET A 128 -3.65 -1.92 -4.39
C MET A 128 -4.06 -3.39 -4.26
N PRO A 129 -3.97 -4.18 -5.34
CA PRO A 129 -4.34 -5.59 -5.32
C PRO A 129 -3.30 -6.41 -4.56
N VAL A 130 -3.78 -7.24 -3.63
CA VAL A 130 -2.97 -8.19 -2.88
C VAL A 130 -3.06 -9.55 -3.53
N HIS A 131 -1.91 -10.20 -3.69
CA HIS A 131 -1.79 -11.52 -4.27
C HIS A 131 -1.13 -12.48 -3.29
N LEU A 132 -1.68 -13.68 -3.17
CA LEU A 132 -1.01 -14.76 -2.45
C LEU A 132 0.00 -15.44 -3.37
N LEU A 133 1.23 -15.64 -2.88
CA LEU A 133 2.30 -16.33 -3.60
C LEU A 133 2.77 -17.55 -2.80
N ILE A 134 2.77 -18.72 -3.44
CA ILE A 134 3.34 -19.95 -2.88
C ILE A 134 4.72 -20.18 -3.51
N SER A 135 5.75 -20.29 -2.68
CA SER A 135 7.09 -20.62 -3.16
C SER A 135 7.16 -22.05 -3.69
N SER A 136 7.85 -22.25 -4.81
CA SER A 136 8.18 -23.60 -5.31
C SER A 136 9.05 -24.43 -4.35
N ARG A 137 9.67 -23.78 -3.36
CA ARG A 137 10.49 -24.41 -2.31
C ARG A 137 9.81 -24.36 -0.93
N ALA A 138 8.50 -24.14 -0.87
CA ALA A 138 7.78 -24.09 0.39
C ALA A 138 7.89 -25.42 1.15
N LYS A 139 8.45 -25.38 2.37
CA LYS A 139 8.59 -26.56 3.25
C LYS A 139 7.25 -27.28 3.47
N ASN A 140 6.17 -26.50 3.59
CA ASN A 140 4.80 -26.97 3.79
C ASN A 140 3.90 -26.67 2.59
N GLY A 141 4.37 -26.97 1.37
CA GLY A 141 3.65 -26.64 0.12
C GLY A 141 2.20 -27.13 0.08
N GLY A 142 1.91 -28.31 0.63
CA GLY A 142 0.54 -28.84 0.71
C GLY A 142 -0.39 -27.99 1.58
N MET A 143 0.09 -27.52 2.74
CA MET A 143 -0.68 -26.63 3.62
C MET A 143 -0.82 -25.23 3.02
N ALA A 144 0.25 -24.71 2.39
CA ALA A 144 0.20 -23.42 1.70
C ALA A 144 -0.85 -23.43 0.57
N LYS A 145 -0.97 -24.55 -0.15
CA LYS A 145 -2.00 -24.70 -1.19
C LYS A 145 -3.41 -24.77 -0.59
N LYS A 146 -3.63 -25.57 0.46
CA LYS A 146 -4.92 -25.60 1.17
C LYS A 146 -5.33 -24.21 1.70
N PHE A 147 -4.35 -23.45 2.21
CA PHE A 147 -4.59 -22.08 2.63
C PHE A 147 -4.96 -21.17 1.45
N ALA A 148 -4.27 -21.30 0.32
CA ALA A 148 -4.63 -20.56 -0.90
C ALA A 148 -6.04 -20.90 -1.38
N ASP A 149 -6.38 -22.18 -1.47
CA ASP A 149 -7.69 -22.65 -1.88
C ASP A 149 -8.79 -22.11 -0.95
N TRP A 150 -8.55 -22.11 0.38
CA TRP A 150 -9.46 -21.52 1.36
C TRP A 150 -9.56 -20.00 1.22
N LEU A 151 -8.43 -19.30 1.09
CA LEU A 151 -8.37 -17.85 1.05
C LEU A 151 -9.12 -17.28 -0.17
N THR A 152 -9.05 -17.97 -1.31
CA THR A 152 -9.79 -17.62 -2.54
C THR A 152 -11.19 -18.20 -2.58
N SER A 153 -11.58 -19.05 -1.62
CA SER A 153 -12.95 -19.56 -1.52
C SER A 153 -13.89 -18.47 -1.00
N ARG A 154 -15.19 -18.68 -1.19
CA ARG A 154 -16.23 -17.81 -0.62
C ARG A 154 -16.05 -17.58 0.88
N ALA A 155 -15.75 -18.62 1.65
CA ALA A 155 -15.58 -18.51 3.10
C ALA A 155 -14.36 -17.66 3.48
N GLY A 156 -13.24 -17.78 2.75
CA GLY A 156 -12.06 -16.94 2.96
C GLY A 156 -12.31 -15.48 2.58
N GLN A 157 -13.00 -15.25 1.46
CA GLN A 157 -13.37 -13.92 1.01
C GLN A 157 -14.41 -13.24 1.91
N GLU A 158 -15.34 -13.99 2.52
CA GLU A 158 -16.27 -13.47 3.53
C GLU A 158 -15.52 -12.94 4.77
N VAL A 159 -14.45 -13.61 5.21
CA VAL A 159 -13.60 -13.10 6.31
C VAL A 159 -12.92 -11.79 5.93
N VAL A 160 -12.41 -11.67 4.70
CA VAL A 160 -11.84 -10.43 4.17
C VAL A 160 -12.91 -9.32 4.13
N GLU A 161 -14.08 -9.63 3.57
CA GLU A 161 -15.19 -8.69 3.43
C GLU A 161 -15.67 -8.16 4.77
N GLN A 162 -15.66 -9.00 5.81
CA GLN A 162 -16.13 -8.67 7.15
C GLN A 162 -15.06 -8.07 8.05
N PHE A 163 -13.79 -8.04 7.62
CA PHE A 163 -12.74 -7.42 8.42
C PHE A 163 -13.01 -5.92 8.60
N ARG A 164 -13.05 -5.46 9.86
CA ARG A 164 -13.34 -4.08 10.23
C ARG A 164 -12.23 -3.51 11.12
N LYS A 165 -11.92 -2.24 10.89
CA LYS A 165 -11.08 -1.44 11.78
C LYS A 165 -11.83 -0.16 12.12
N ASN A 166 -12.01 0.12 13.41
CA ASN A 166 -12.83 1.24 13.88
C ASN A 166 -14.23 1.27 13.23
N GLY A 167 -14.86 0.10 13.09
CA GLY A 167 -16.18 -0.07 12.46
C GLY A 167 -16.21 0.08 10.93
N GLN A 168 -15.09 0.40 10.30
CA GLN A 168 -14.99 0.62 8.85
C GLN A 168 -14.45 -0.63 8.14
N GLN A 169 -15.00 -0.94 6.97
CA GLN A 169 -14.44 -1.96 6.08
C GLN A 169 -13.06 -1.51 5.59
N VAL A 170 -12.08 -2.40 5.69
CA VAL A 170 -10.68 -2.10 5.30
C VAL A 170 -10.37 -2.59 3.90
N TYR A 171 -10.80 -3.82 3.60
CA TYR A 171 -10.47 -4.51 2.35
C TYR A 171 -11.73 -4.84 1.56
N THR A 172 -11.61 -4.84 0.24
CA THR A 172 -12.63 -5.38 -0.67
C THR A 172 -12.25 -6.80 -1.09
N PRO A 173 -13.22 -7.74 -1.14
CA PRO A 173 -12.99 -9.08 -1.66
C PRO A 173 -12.41 -9.06 -3.07
N ALA A 174 -11.65 -10.10 -3.41
CA ALA A 174 -11.20 -10.32 -4.78
C ALA A 174 -12.40 -10.52 -5.72
N LEU A 175 -12.27 -10.02 -6.95
CA LEU A 175 -13.23 -10.29 -8.00
C LEU A 175 -13.26 -11.80 -8.28
N THR A 176 -14.41 -12.43 -8.07
CA THR A 176 -14.65 -13.82 -8.50
C THR A 176 -14.70 -13.83 -10.03
N ILE A 177 -13.69 -14.41 -10.67
CA ILE A 177 -13.67 -14.66 -12.13
C ILE A 177 -14.28 -16.03 -12.40
#